data_AF-A0A533VTX8-F1
#
_entry.id   AF-A0A533VTX8-F1
#
_cell.length_a   1.000
_cell.length_b   1.000
_cell.length_c   1.000
_cell.angle_alpha   90.00
_cell.angle_beta   90.00
_cell.angle_gamma   90.00
#
_symmetry.space_group_name_H-M   'P 1'
#
loop_
_entity.id
_entity.type
_entity.pdbx_description
1 polymer ?
#
loop_
_entity_poly.entity_id
_entity_poly.type
_entity_poly.pdbx_seq_one_letter_code
_entity_poly.pdbx_strand_id
1 'polypeptide(L)'
;MEIPIRYLLAGGLSAVAIISLVFFIGYHTSAVSENSPTQTSDSKLLEIYNSIPTQTGKNIFLAQSDKLTKPVDPELVDLDSQIISCSPNVDGLLTSSPNIGGSCTGPSVSLSSTSGKYLGGQCCGVLKNTTEYHEHLEKLRQYSDIPDIPLNPYKTPVDIAKKWIDYDSKTTLNTSEQAVYDQVMKISTEGPCCCKCWHYYVNEGIAKKLVHDYGYNAKQVAHFWDVSDICGI
;
A
#
# COMPACT_ATOMS: atom_id res chain seq x y z
N MET A 1 56.23 -3.34 -0.87
CA MET A 1 56.84 -2.61 0.25
C MET A 1 56.28 -3.23 1.52
N GLU A 2 56.71 -4.43 1.90
CA GLU A 2 58.01 -4.74 2.52
C GLU A 2 58.25 -4.00 3.84
N ILE A 3 58.33 -4.84 4.87
CA ILE A 3 58.59 -4.63 6.30
C ILE A 3 59.99 -4.04 6.51
N PRO A 4 60.23 -3.34 7.64
CA PRO A 4 61.28 -3.85 8.54
C PRO A 4 60.80 -3.92 10.00
N ILE A 5 61.00 -5.04 10.74
CA ILE A 5 62.22 -5.45 11.47
C ILE A 5 62.43 -4.59 12.73
N ARG A 6 62.80 -5.05 13.93
CA ARG A 6 63.01 -6.32 14.69
C ARG A 6 63.46 -5.83 16.08
N TYR A 7 63.14 -6.52 17.17
CA TYR A 7 63.98 -6.72 18.37
C TYR A 7 63.35 -7.90 19.14
N LEU A 8 63.85 -9.14 19.12
CA LEU A 8 65.09 -9.76 19.64
C LEU A 8 65.28 -9.72 21.18
N LEU A 9 64.83 -10.84 21.79
CA LEU A 9 65.51 -11.74 22.75
C LEU A 9 65.59 -11.46 24.27
N ALA A 10 65.58 -12.63 24.96
CA ALA A 10 65.93 -12.97 26.34
C ALA A 10 64.88 -12.64 27.41
N GLY A 11 64.45 -13.52 28.31
CA GLY A 11 64.88 -14.86 28.71
C GLY A 11 64.45 -15.04 30.18
N GLY A 12 64.30 -16.30 30.65
CA GLY A 12 64.35 -16.60 32.08
C GLY A 12 63.06 -17.07 32.76
N LEU A 13 63.06 -18.35 33.11
CA LEU A 13 62.16 -19.02 34.04
C LEU A 13 62.15 -18.36 35.42
N SER A 14 60.99 -18.31 36.10
CA SER A 14 60.84 -18.53 37.55
C SER A 14 59.35 -18.62 37.90
N ALA A 15 58.93 -19.80 38.35
CA ALA A 15 57.64 -20.02 38.97
C ALA A 15 57.62 -19.40 40.38
N VAL A 16 56.57 -18.64 40.71
CA VAL A 16 56.11 -18.46 42.09
C VAL A 16 54.58 -18.49 42.07
N ALA A 17 54.05 -19.57 42.63
CA ALA A 17 52.64 -19.71 42.95
C ALA A 17 52.32 -18.82 44.15
N ILE A 18 51.29 -17.98 44.03
CA ILE A 18 50.61 -17.39 45.19
C ILE A 18 49.14 -17.78 45.09
N ILE A 19 48.79 -18.77 45.90
CA ILE A 19 47.42 -19.17 46.21
C ILE A 19 46.87 -18.12 47.16
N SER A 20 45.83 -17.39 46.74
CA SER A 20 44.98 -16.63 47.65
C SER A 20 43.54 -17.08 47.44
N LEU A 21 43.17 -18.02 48.30
CA LEU A 21 41.83 -18.55 48.51
C LEU A 21 41.04 -17.50 49.31
N VAL A 22 39.99 -16.90 48.73
CA VAL A 22 38.96 -16.19 49.50
C VAL A 22 37.61 -16.77 49.13
N PHE A 23 36.94 -17.29 50.15
CA PHE A 23 35.69 -18.04 50.11
C PHE A 23 34.56 -17.20 50.71
N PHE A 24 33.36 -17.34 50.12
CA PHE A 24 32.03 -16.88 50.55
C PHE A 24 31.77 -15.36 50.45
N ILE A 25 30.63 -14.87 49.95
CA ILE A 25 29.24 -15.24 50.26
C ILE A 25 28.36 -15.05 49.01
N GLY A 26 27.47 -16.01 48.76
CA GLY A 26 26.46 -15.94 47.71
C GLY A 26 25.36 -14.92 48.04
N TYR A 27 25.12 -14.01 47.10
CA TYR A 27 23.83 -13.36 46.94
C TYR A 27 23.21 -13.90 45.65
N HIS A 28 22.27 -14.83 45.79
CA HIS A 28 21.30 -15.10 44.74
C HIS A 28 20.35 -13.92 44.67
N THR A 29 20.73 -12.88 43.93
CA THR A 29 19.75 -11.94 43.40
C THR A 29 19.24 -12.56 42.10
N SER A 30 18.05 -13.13 42.16
CA SER A 30 17.31 -13.52 40.95
C SER A 30 17.14 -12.27 40.09
N ALA A 31 18.00 -12.12 39.09
CA ALA A 31 17.73 -11.24 37.97
C ALA A 31 16.49 -11.82 37.28
N VAL A 32 15.36 -11.17 37.52
CA VAL A 32 14.19 -11.29 36.66
C VAL A 32 14.67 -10.96 35.26
N SER A 33 14.73 -11.97 34.41
CA SER A 33 14.97 -11.84 32.99
C SER A 33 13.85 -10.97 32.42
N GLU A 34 14.09 -9.67 32.30
CA GLU A 34 13.30 -8.81 31.44
C GLU A 34 13.43 -9.36 30.01
N ASN A 35 12.33 -9.94 29.51
CA ASN A 35 12.25 -10.38 28.14
C ASN A 35 12.57 -9.21 27.21
N SER A 36 13.57 -9.41 26.35
CA SER A 36 13.96 -8.47 25.31
C SER A 36 12.77 -8.29 24.34
N PRO A 37 12.20 -7.08 24.18
CA PRO A 37 11.02 -6.85 23.33
C PRO A 37 11.27 -7.06 21.83
N THR A 38 12.54 -7.10 21.42
CA THR A 38 12.97 -7.00 20.02
C THR A 38 12.72 -8.29 19.23
N GLN A 39 12.99 -9.48 19.81
CA GLN A 39 12.78 -10.75 19.08
C GLN A 39 11.31 -11.01 18.75
N THR A 40 10.40 -10.67 19.65
CA THR A 40 8.96 -10.90 19.47
C THR A 40 8.38 -9.95 18.43
N SER A 41 8.80 -8.69 18.42
CA SER A 41 8.34 -7.69 17.45
C SER A 41 8.75 -8.06 16.02
N ASP A 42 10.01 -8.44 15.80
CA ASP A 42 10.53 -8.80 14.49
C ASP A 42 9.82 -10.05 13.93
N SER A 43 9.53 -11.03 14.80
CA SER A 43 8.79 -12.25 14.43
C SER A 43 7.35 -11.95 13.97
N LYS A 44 6.67 -11.01 14.64
CA LYS A 44 5.29 -10.62 14.32
C LYS A 44 5.21 -9.83 13.02
N LEU A 45 6.16 -8.92 12.77
CA LEU A 45 6.21 -8.16 11.52
C LEU A 45 6.51 -9.07 10.32
N LEU A 46 7.38 -10.06 10.50
CA LEU A 46 7.64 -11.07 9.48
C LEU A 46 6.41 -11.95 9.20
N GLU A 47 5.65 -12.32 10.22
CA GLU A 47 4.39 -13.06 10.06
C GLU A 47 3.37 -12.25 9.23
N ILE A 48 3.16 -10.97 9.58
CA ILE A 48 2.28 -10.07 8.82
C ILE A 48 2.76 -9.95 7.37
N TYR A 49 4.05 -9.66 7.15
CA TYR A 49 4.64 -9.57 5.81
C TYR A 49 4.38 -10.83 4.96
N ASN A 50 4.52 -12.01 5.57
CA ASN A 50 4.29 -13.27 4.87
C ASN A 50 2.81 -13.53 4.57
N SER A 51 1.89 -12.99 5.37
CA SER A 51 0.44 -13.13 5.17
C SER A 51 -0.13 -12.24 4.06
N ILE A 52 0.56 -11.14 3.71
CA ILE A 52 0.09 -10.22 2.68
C ILE A 52 0.08 -10.93 1.32
N PRO A 53 -1.06 -10.96 0.59
CA PRO A 53 -1.23 -11.84 -0.56
C PRO A 53 -0.54 -11.34 -1.83
N THR A 54 -0.30 -10.03 -1.96
CA THR A 54 0.27 -9.43 -3.18
C THR A 54 1.71 -8.97 -2.95
N GLN A 55 2.56 -9.09 -3.97
CA GLN A 55 3.93 -8.56 -3.88
C GLN A 55 3.93 -7.03 -3.71
N THR A 56 2.95 -6.34 -4.30
CA THR A 56 2.76 -4.90 -4.13
C THR A 56 2.50 -4.55 -2.67
N GLY A 57 1.51 -5.20 -2.03
CA GLY A 57 1.22 -5.01 -0.61
C GLY A 57 2.42 -5.33 0.27
N LYS A 58 3.17 -6.41 -0.05
CA LYS A 58 4.41 -6.74 0.67
C LYS A 58 5.45 -5.62 0.57
N ASN A 59 5.62 -5.03 -0.60
CA ASN A 59 6.56 -3.94 -0.82
C ASN A 59 6.13 -2.67 -0.06
N ILE A 60 4.82 -2.36 -0.05
CA ILE A 60 4.24 -1.24 0.69
C ILE A 60 4.43 -1.44 2.19
N PHE A 61 4.05 -2.59 2.73
CA PHE A 61 4.22 -2.92 4.14
C PHE A 61 5.69 -2.88 4.56
N LEU A 62 6.60 -3.37 3.71
CA LEU A 62 8.04 -3.30 3.98
C LEU A 62 8.53 -1.84 4.06
N ALA A 63 7.96 -0.95 3.25
CA ALA A 63 8.27 0.48 3.27
C ALA A 63 7.63 1.22 4.45
N GLN A 64 6.44 0.82 4.90
CA GLN A 64 5.76 1.37 6.09
C GLN A 64 6.45 0.91 7.39
N SER A 65 6.84 -0.36 7.46
CA SER A 65 7.51 -0.98 8.61
C SER A 65 9.00 -0.65 8.73
N ASP A 66 9.55 0.18 7.84
CA ASP A 66 10.99 0.47 7.75
C ASP A 66 11.82 -0.82 7.75
N LYS A 67 11.58 -1.67 6.74
CA LYS A 67 12.22 -2.99 6.59
C LYS A 67 11.99 -3.92 7.79
N LEU A 68 10.74 -4.00 8.25
CA LEU A 68 10.32 -4.84 9.39
C LEU A 68 10.94 -4.44 10.74
N THR A 69 11.38 -3.18 10.90
CA THR A 69 11.97 -2.69 12.16
C THR A 69 10.99 -1.89 13.02
N LYS A 70 9.85 -1.47 12.46
CA LYS A 70 8.84 -0.65 13.12
C LYS A 70 7.45 -1.24 12.97
N PRO A 71 6.59 -1.12 13.99
CA PRO A 71 5.19 -1.47 13.87
C PRO A 71 4.50 -0.58 12.83
N VAL A 72 3.53 -1.16 12.14
CA VAL A 72 2.67 -0.49 11.16
C VAL A 72 1.27 -0.39 11.75
N ASP A 73 0.58 0.71 11.47
CA ASP A 73 -0.83 0.88 11.85
C ASP A 73 -1.66 -0.29 11.31
N PRO A 74 -2.45 -1.00 12.14
CA PRO A 74 -3.27 -2.13 11.69
C PRO A 74 -4.21 -1.81 10.53
N GLU A 75 -4.68 -0.57 10.38
CA GLU A 75 -5.53 -0.16 9.26
C GLU A 75 -4.74 -0.10 7.96
N LEU A 76 -3.49 0.39 7.98
CA LEU A 76 -2.60 0.29 6.83
C LEU A 76 -2.29 -1.16 6.47
N VAL A 77 -2.12 -2.03 7.47
CA VAL A 77 -1.96 -3.48 7.24
C VAL A 77 -3.18 -4.09 6.55
N ASP A 78 -4.40 -3.71 6.94
CA ASP A 78 -5.63 -4.14 6.25
C ASP A 78 -5.65 -3.66 4.79
N LEU A 79 -5.28 -2.40 4.52
CA LEU A 79 -5.20 -1.87 3.15
C LEU A 79 -4.16 -2.60 2.30
N ASP A 80 -2.96 -2.84 2.85
CA ASP A 80 -1.86 -3.56 2.21
C ASP A 80 -2.22 -5.04 1.91
N SER A 81 -3.16 -5.59 2.68
CA SER A 81 -3.65 -6.97 2.53
C SER A 81 -4.68 -7.14 1.42
N GLN A 82 -5.15 -6.05 0.78
CA GLN A 82 -6.08 -6.12 -0.34
C GLN A 82 -5.38 -6.47 -1.66
N ILE A 83 -6.16 -6.69 -2.72
CA ILE A 83 -5.61 -6.92 -4.06
C ILE A 83 -5.17 -5.57 -4.64
N ILE A 84 -3.91 -5.18 -4.37
CA ILE A 84 -3.32 -3.97 -4.94
C ILE A 84 -2.75 -4.30 -6.31
N SER A 85 -3.40 -3.79 -7.36
CA SER A 85 -3.06 -4.10 -8.73
C SER A 85 -3.05 -2.89 -9.64
N CYS A 86 -2.04 -2.86 -10.48
CA CYS A 86 -1.90 -1.93 -11.60
C CYS A 86 -2.23 -2.60 -12.94
N SER A 87 -2.65 -3.87 -12.91
CA SER A 87 -2.80 -4.67 -14.12
C SER A 87 -3.92 -4.14 -15.00
N PRO A 88 -3.69 -4.09 -16.32
CA PRO A 88 -4.78 -3.96 -17.26
C PRO A 88 -5.51 -5.29 -17.46
N ASN A 89 -5.07 -6.45 -16.93
CA ASN A 89 -5.72 -7.77 -17.08
C ASN A 89 -5.83 -8.47 -15.71
N VAL A 90 -6.67 -9.49 -15.61
CA VAL A 90 -7.08 -10.05 -14.31
C VAL A 90 -6.34 -11.29 -13.89
N ASP A 91 -5.78 -11.98 -14.87
CA ASP A 91 -4.82 -13.05 -14.68
C ASP A 91 -3.52 -12.46 -14.13
N GLY A 92 -3.29 -11.16 -14.39
CA GLY A 92 -2.23 -10.33 -13.82
C GLY A 92 -2.56 -9.65 -12.49
N LEU A 93 -3.81 -9.65 -11.99
CA LEU A 93 -4.19 -8.92 -10.77
C LEU A 93 -3.29 -9.24 -9.57
N LEU A 94 -2.88 -10.50 -9.46
CA LEU A 94 -2.11 -11.03 -8.32
C LEU A 94 -0.60 -11.00 -8.53
N THR A 95 -0.12 -10.69 -9.75
CA THR A 95 1.29 -10.85 -10.14
C THR A 95 1.91 -9.59 -10.74
N SER A 96 1.10 -8.63 -11.18
CA SER A 96 1.60 -7.36 -11.73
C SER A 96 1.74 -6.31 -10.65
N SER A 97 3.00 -6.07 -10.29
CA SER A 97 3.40 -4.96 -9.43
C SER A 97 3.39 -3.67 -10.24
N PRO A 98 2.92 -2.54 -9.70
CA PRO A 98 3.38 -1.24 -10.17
C PRO A 98 4.91 -1.23 -10.14
N ASN A 99 5.53 -0.67 -11.18
CA ASN A 99 6.83 -0.07 -11.00
C ASN A 99 6.61 1.09 -10.03
N ILE A 100 7.27 1.06 -8.87
CA ILE A 100 7.39 2.23 -7.98
C ILE A 100 8.00 3.34 -8.85
N GLY A 101 7.17 4.24 -9.38
CA GLY A 101 7.50 5.10 -10.53
C GLY A 101 6.36 5.43 -11.52
N GLY A 102 5.15 4.89 -11.33
CA GLY A 102 3.92 5.50 -11.89
C GLY A 102 3.58 5.18 -13.35
N SER A 103 4.04 4.06 -13.92
CA SER A 103 3.60 3.65 -15.27
C SER A 103 2.76 2.37 -15.22
N CYS A 104 1.47 2.53 -15.55
CA CYS A 104 0.55 1.45 -15.89
C CYS A 104 0.09 1.64 -17.34
N THR A 105 0.24 0.64 -18.21
CA THR A 105 -0.23 0.68 -19.61
C THR A 105 -1.41 -0.28 -19.81
N GLY A 106 -2.48 0.15 -20.47
CA GLY A 106 -3.71 -0.64 -20.78
C GLY A 106 -3.99 -0.76 -22.29
N PRO A 107 -4.96 -1.57 -22.80
CA PRO A 107 -6.10 -2.31 -22.18
C PRO A 107 -5.82 -3.85 -22.03
N SER A 108 -6.68 -4.81 -21.59
CA SER A 108 -8.15 -4.93 -21.34
C SER A 108 -8.45 -5.67 -20.01
N VAL A 109 -9.25 -5.05 -19.13
CA VAL A 109 -9.53 -5.52 -17.75
C VAL A 109 -10.78 -6.42 -17.74
N SER A 110 -10.69 -7.62 -17.17
CA SER A 110 -11.77 -8.63 -17.10
C SER A 110 -11.82 -9.35 -15.75
N LEU A 111 -12.37 -8.85 -14.64
CA LEU A 111 -12.08 -9.33 -13.24
C LEU A 111 -12.54 -10.77 -12.87
N SER A 112 -12.06 -11.85 -13.51
CA SER A 112 -12.56 -13.22 -13.28
C SER A 112 -12.17 -13.86 -11.93
N SER A 113 -13.13 -14.60 -11.33
CA SER A 113 -12.97 -15.50 -10.16
C SER A 113 -12.59 -14.92 -8.78
N THR A 114 -12.82 -13.63 -8.52
CA THR A 114 -12.46 -12.96 -7.25
C THR A 114 -13.66 -12.43 -6.46
N SER A 115 -14.78 -13.17 -6.46
CA SER A 115 -15.97 -12.81 -5.64
C SER A 115 -15.61 -12.76 -4.15
N GLY A 116 -16.15 -11.76 -3.43
CA GLY A 116 -15.85 -11.53 -2.02
C GLY A 116 -14.44 -10.99 -1.75
N LYS A 117 -13.73 -10.53 -2.79
CA LYS A 117 -12.43 -9.85 -2.67
C LYS A 117 -12.58 -8.35 -2.95
N TYR A 118 -11.59 -7.60 -2.49
CA TYR A 118 -11.53 -6.15 -2.66
C TYR A 118 -10.26 -5.79 -3.43
N LEU A 119 -10.39 -4.82 -4.32
CA LEU A 119 -9.29 -4.11 -4.94
C LEU A 119 -8.82 -3.02 -3.99
N GLY A 120 -7.50 -3.01 -3.78
CA GLY A 120 -6.81 -2.11 -2.88
C GLY A 120 -6.31 -0.85 -3.59
N GLY A 121 -6.28 0.25 -2.84
CA GLY A 121 -5.56 1.48 -3.21
C GLY A 121 -4.09 1.43 -2.80
N GLN A 122 -3.32 2.47 -3.18
CA GLN A 122 -1.86 2.66 -3.09
C GLN A 122 -1.06 2.33 -4.37
N CYS A 123 -1.67 2.52 -5.53
CA CYS A 123 -1.03 2.27 -6.84
C CYS A 123 0.10 3.27 -7.18
N CYS A 124 0.06 4.48 -6.63
CA CYS A 124 1.00 5.58 -6.86
C CYS A 124 1.60 6.01 -5.49
N GLY A 125 2.48 5.18 -4.91
CA GLY A 125 3.27 5.48 -3.70
C GLY A 125 2.85 4.70 -2.45
N VAL A 126 3.13 5.22 -1.24
CA VAL A 126 2.95 4.50 0.05
C VAL A 126 2.30 5.42 1.08
N LEU A 127 1.09 5.09 1.54
CA LEU A 127 0.49 5.79 2.68
C LEU A 127 1.34 5.54 3.92
N LYS A 128 1.88 6.62 4.51
CA LYS A 128 2.70 6.54 5.74
C LYS A 128 1.87 6.63 7.01
N ASN A 129 0.65 7.13 6.93
CA ASN A 129 -0.32 7.23 8.01
C ASN A 129 -1.76 7.21 7.43
N THR A 130 -2.76 7.14 8.30
CA THR A 130 -4.17 6.98 7.92
C THR A 130 -4.94 8.28 7.73
N THR A 131 -4.30 9.45 7.93
CA THR A 131 -4.98 10.76 7.88
C THR A 131 -5.60 11.04 6.51
N GLU A 132 -4.82 10.95 5.44
CA GLU A 132 -5.30 11.20 4.07
C GLU A 132 -6.39 10.21 3.66
N TYR A 133 -6.21 8.94 4.04
CA TYR A 133 -7.22 7.91 3.85
C TYR A 133 -8.56 8.30 4.50
N HIS A 134 -8.56 8.69 5.78
CA HIS A 134 -9.79 9.10 6.46
C HIS A 134 -10.39 10.39 5.89
N GLU A 135 -9.57 11.34 5.48
CA GLU A 135 -10.06 12.55 4.80
C GLU A 135 -10.78 12.23 3.49
N HIS A 136 -10.26 11.29 2.70
CA HIS A 136 -10.89 10.85 1.45
C HIS A 136 -12.24 10.18 1.74
N LEU A 137 -12.30 9.28 2.73
CA LEU A 137 -13.55 8.63 3.14
C LEU A 137 -14.61 9.64 3.56
N GLU A 138 -14.24 10.64 4.36
CA GLU A 138 -15.19 11.65 4.82
C GLU A 138 -15.71 12.50 3.65
N LYS A 139 -14.82 12.97 2.77
CA LYS A 139 -15.19 13.77 1.59
C LYS A 139 -16.11 12.98 0.65
N LEU A 140 -15.91 11.67 0.52
CA LEU A 140 -16.71 10.82 -0.37
C LEU A 140 -18.15 10.60 0.12
N ARG A 141 -18.45 10.79 1.42
CA ARG A 141 -19.81 10.59 1.96
C ARG A 141 -20.88 11.43 1.27
N GLN A 142 -20.51 12.59 0.70
CA GLN A 142 -21.43 13.43 -0.06
C GLN A 142 -22.01 12.75 -1.31
N TYR A 143 -21.42 11.64 -1.77
CA TYR A 143 -21.87 10.86 -2.91
C TYR A 143 -22.67 9.61 -2.52
N SER A 144 -23.01 9.45 -1.23
CA SER A 144 -23.66 8.24 -0.69
C SER A 144 -25.07 7.97 -1.25
N ASP A 145 -25.74 8.99 -1.80
CA ASP A 145 -27.05 8.85 -2.44
C ASP A 145 -26.98 8.22 -3.85
N ILE A 146 -25.78 8.06 -4.41
CA ILE A 146 -25.59 7.42 -5.72
C ILE A 146 -25.34 5.92 -5.49
N PRO A 147 -26.20 5.03 -6.01
CA PRO A 147 -26.06 3.60 -5.81
C PRO A 147 -24.71 3.08 -6.30
N ASP A 148 -24.10 2.22 -5.49
CA ASP A 148 -22.86 1.51 -5.80
C ASP A 148 -21.61 2.39 -6.00
N ILE A 149 -21.66 3.69 -5.63
CA ILE A 149 -20.45 4.52 -5.53
C ILE A 149 -19.50 3.88 -4.50
N PRO A 150 -18.22 3.63 -4.85
CA PRO A 150 -17.22 3.25 -3.87
C PRO A 150 -16.94 4.42 -2.92
N LEU A 151 -17.51 4.37 -1.71
CA LEU A 151 -17.21 5.33 -0.65
C LEU A 151 -15.87 5.05 0.05
N ASN A 152 -15.27 3.88 -0.21
CA ASN A 152 -13.92 3.53 0.18
C ASN A 152 -13.16 3.00 -1.05
N PRO A 153 -12.53 3.87 -1.84
CA PRO A 153 -11.88 3.46 -3.08
C PRO A 153 -10.62 2.63 -2.81
N TYR A 154 -10.02 2.75 -1.62
CA TYR A 154 -8.90 1.92 -1.15
C TYR A 154 -9.30 0.48 -0.83
N LYS A 155 -10.61 0.19 -0.75
CA LYS A 155 -11.16 -1.15 -0.49
C LYS A 155 -12.42 -1.35 -1.33
N THR A 156 -12.26 -1.26 -2.65
CA THR A 156 -13.37 -1.37 -3.61
C THR A 156 -13.73 -2.84 -3.84
N PRO A 157 -14.98 -3.27 -3.59
CA PRO A 157 -15.40 -4.63 -3.94
C PRO A 157 -15.19 -4.93 -5.42
N VAL A 158 -14.66 -6.10 -5.76
CA VAL A 158 -14.35 -6.45 -7.15
C VAL A 158 -15.59 -6.42 -8.06
N ASP A 159 -16.73 -6.88 -7.55
CA ASP A 159 -18.01 -6.86 -8.27
C ASP A 159 -18.52 -5.46 -8.57
N ILE A 160 -18.34 -4.52 -7.64
CA ILE A 160 -18.61 -3.10 -7.85
C ILE A 160 -17.67 -2.51 -8.90
N ALA A 161 -16.36 -2.83 -8.84
CA ALA A 161 -15.41 -2.39 -9.86
C ALA A 161 -15.79 -2.91 -11.26
N LYS A 162 -16.17 -4.20 -11.37
CA LYS A 162 -16.69 -4.78 -12.64
C LYS A 162 -17.88 -4.00 -13.16
N LYS A 163 -18.84 -3.71 -12.28
CA LYS A 163 -20.07 -3.03 -12.66
C LYS A 163 -19.78 -1.68 -13.33
N TRP A 164 -18.87 -0.90 -12.76
CA TRP A 164 -18.50 0.41 -13.32
C TRP A 164 -17.71 0.30 -14.62
N ILE A 165 -16.76 -0.63 -14.71
CA ILE A 165 -16.01 -0.89 -15.95
C ILE A 165 -16.96 -1.36 -17.07
N ASP A 166 -17.89 -2.25 -16.74
CA ASP A 166 -18.93 -2.71 -17.68
C ASP A 166 -19.82 -1.55 -18.12
N TYR A 167 -20.25 -0.70 -17.18
CA TYR A 167 -21.06 0.48 -17.47
C TYR A 167 -20.33 1.42 -18.43
N ASP A 168 -19.04 1.67 -18.20
CA ASP A 168 -18.19 2.48 -19.07
C ASP A 168 -18.19 1.96 -20.51
N SER A 169 -17.93 0.66 -20.67
CA SER A 169 -17.82 0.00 -21.98
C SER A 169 -19.12 -0.03 -22.78
N LYS A 170 -20.28 -0.01 -22.09
CA LYS A 170 -21.62 -0.12 -22.69
C LYS A 170 -22.29 1.24 -22.88
N THR A 171 -21.78 2.29 -22.24
CA THR A 171 -22.39 3.62 -22.27
C THR A 171 -21.66 4.50 -23.27
N THR A 172 -22.41 5.02 -24.25
CA THR A 172 -21.93 6.03 -25.19
C THR A 172 -22.54 7.37 -24.81
N LEU A 173 -21.71 8.35 -24.50
CA LEU A 173 -22.16 9.72 -24.24
C LEU A 173 -22.61 10.38 -25.55
N ASN A 174 -23.68 11.17 -25.48
CA ASN A 174 -24.05 12.05 -26.58
C ASN A 174 -23.09 13.25 -26.68
N THR A 175 -23.19 14.05 -27.75
CA THR A 175 -22.26 15.17 -28.01
C THR A 175 -22.14 16.17 -26.85
N SER A 176 -23.26 16.49 -26.17
CA SER A 176 -23.25 17.45 -25.07
C SER A 176 -22.61 16.87 -23.81
N GLU A 177 -22.86 15.60 -23.51
CA GLU A 177 -22.27 14.88 -22.39
C GLU A 177 -20.78 14.64 -22.61
N GLN A 178 -20.37 14.30 -23.84
CA GLN A 178 -18.97 14.16 -24.21
C GLN A 178 -18.21 15.48 -24.03
N ALA A 179 -18.83 16.61 -24.38
CA ALA A 179 -18.22 17.91 -24.13
C ALA A 179 -18.01 18.20 -22.64
N VAL A 180 -18.92 17.75 -21.76
CA VAL A 180 -18.73 17.80 -20.31
C VAL A 180 -17.56 16.91 -19.91
N TYR A 181 -17.54 15.65 -20.33
CA TYR A 181 -16.47 14.69 -20.02
C TYR A 181 -15.09 15.20 -20.45
N ASP A 182 -14.98 15.70 -21.69
CA ASP A 182 -13.75 16.29 -22.23
C ASP A 182 -13.29 17.52 -21.44
N GLN A 183 -14.23 18.27 -20.86
CA GLN A 183 -13.91 19.37 -19.96
C GLN A 183 -13.42 18.85 -18.60
N VAL A 184 -14.01 17.77 -18.05
CA VAL A 184 -13.51 17.14 -16.82
C VAL A 184 -12.04 16.79 -16.97
N MET A 185 -11.69 16.08 -18.04
CA MET A 185 -10.31 15.65 -18.35
C MET A 185 -9.31 16.81 -18.40
N LYS A 186 -9.75 18.03 -18.70
CA LYS A 186 -8.90 19.23 -18.75
C LYS A 186 -8.72 19.92 -17.39
N ILE A 187 -9.68 19.76 -16.48
CA ILE A 187 -9.72 20.53 -15.22
C ILE A 187 -9.45 19.67 -13.98
N SER A 188 -9.60 18.35 -14.07
CA SER A 188 -9.21 17.41 -13.02
C SER A 188 -7.70 17.39 -12.84
N THR A 189 -7.23 17.16 -11.62
CA THR A 189 -5.79 17.15 -11.31
C THR A 189 -5.07 16.01 -12.03
N GLU A 190 -5.59 14.78 -11.91
CA GLU A 190 -4.95 13.56 -12.41
C GLU A 190 -5.80 12.83 -13.47
N GLY A 191 -6.96 13.39 -13.86
CA GLY A 191 -7.97 12.65 -14.61
C GLY A 191 -8.70 11.63 -13.70
N PRO A 192 -9.25 10.55 -14.29
CA PRO A 192 -9.87 9.47 -13.52
C PRO A 192 -8.90 8.80 -12.53
N CYS A 193 -7.60 8.79 -12.82
CA CYS A 193 -6.50 8.32 -11.97
C CYS A 193 -5.15 8.64 -12.62
N CYS A 194 -4.08 8.84 -11.82
CA CYS A 194 -2.67 8.99 -12.27
C CYS A 194 -2.26 7.92 -13.30
N CYS A 195 -2.78 6.70 -13.13
CA CYS A 195 -2.46 5.53 -13.92
C CYS A 195 -3.71 4.98 -14.63
N LYS A 196 -3.57 4.48 -15.87
CA LYS A 196 -4.65 3.76 -16.57
C LYS A 196 -4.81 2.32 -16.05
N CYS A 197 -5.07 2.17 -14.76
CA CYS A 197 -5.34 0.90 -14.08
C CYS A 197 -6.86 0.67 -13.91
N TRP A 198 -7.26 -0.37 -13.18
CA TRP A 198 -8.67 -0.65 -12.92
C TRP A 198 -9.43 0.56 -12.35
N HIS A 199 -8.80 1.36 -11.48
CA HIS A 199 -9.44 2.51 -10.83
C HIS A 199 -9.76 3.62 -11.82
N TYR A 200 -8.89 3.83 -12.80
CA TYR A 200 -9.15 4.74 -13.92
C TYR A 200 -10.46 4.39 -14.61
N TYR A 201 -10.62 3.13 -15.01
CA TYR A 201 -11.81 2.66 -15.75
C TYR A 201 -13.07 2.61 -14.89
N VAL A 202 -12.95 2.34 -13.58
CA VAL A 202 -14.05 2.53 -12.63
C VAL A 202 -14.49 3.98 -12.61
N ASN A 203 -13.55 4.91 -12.51
CA ASN A 203 -13.83 6.34 -12.45
C ASN A 203 -14.33 6.91 -13.80
N GLU A 204 -13.95 6.35 -14.95
CA GLU A 204 -14.57 6.66 -16.24
C GLU A 204 -16.05 6.27 -16.25
N GLY A 205 -16.36 5.04 -15.80
CA GLY A 205 -17.74 4.55 -15.72
C GLY A 205 -18.62 5.37 -14.77
N ILE A 206 -18.07 5.72 -13.59
CA ILE A 206 -18.75 6.61 -12.64
C ILE A 206 -18.96 7.99 -13.26
N ALA A 207 -17.95 8.59 -13.88
CA ALA A 207 -18.09 9.90 -14.52
C ALA A 207 -19.18 9.90 -15.60
N LYS A 208 -19.22 8.88 -16.46
CA LYS A 208 -20.30 8.72 -17.44
C LYS A 208 -21.66 8.64 -16.78
N LYS A 209 -21.80 7.88 -15.69
CA LYS A 209 -23.05 7.79 -14.92
C LYS A 209 -23.47 9.13 -14.32
N LEU A 210 -22.53 9.84 -13.70
CA LEU A 210 -22.78 11.16 -13.09
C LEU A 210 -23.25 12.18 -14.13
N VAL A 211 -22.62 12.19 -15.31
CA VAL A 211 -23.02 13.09 -16.40
C VAL A 211 -24.37 12.67 -16.98
N HIS A 212 -24.54 11.39 -17.32
CA HIS A 212 -25.72 10.89 -18.04
C HIS A 212 -26.99 10.85 -17.17
N ASP A 213 -26.90 10.31 -15.96
CA ASP A 213 -28.08 10.03 -15.12
C ASP A 213 -28.34 11.14 -14.10
N TYR A 214 -27.29 11.83 -13.65
CA TYR A 214 -27.38 12.82 -12.56
C TYR A 214 -27.15 14.26 -13.05
N GLY A 215 -26.86 14.47 -14.33
CA GLY A 215 -26.68 15.80 -14.93
C GLY A 215 -25.51 16.59 -14.34
N TYR A 216 -24.49 15.90 -13.80
CA TYR A 216 -23.32 16.57 -13.22
C TYR A 216 -22.56 17.35 -14.29
N ASN A 217 -22.10 18.54 -13.90
CA ASN A 217 -21.19 19.34 -14.74
C ASN A 217 -19.72 18.94 -14.52
N ALA A 218 -18.85 19.52 -15.35
CA ALA A 218 -17.43 19.13 -15.37
C ALA A 218 -16.73 19.30 -14.01
N LYS A 219 -17.05 20.36 -13.25
CA LYS A 219 -16.43 20.62 -11.95
C LYS A 219 -16.86 19.61 -10.89
N GLN A 220 -18.11 19.17 -10.93
CA GLN A 220 -18.63 18.18 -9.98
C GLN A 220 -17.99 16.81 -10.19
N VAL A 221 -17.80 16.42 -11.45
CA VAL A 221 -17.10 15.16 -11.79
C VAL A 221 -15.61 15.26 -11.47
N ALA A 222 -14.96 16.39 -11.78
CA ALA A 222 -13.55 16.58 -11.46
C ALA A 222 -13.31 16.51 -9.94
N HIS A 223 -14.17 17.17 -9.16
CA HIS A 223 -14.13 17.08 -7.70
C HIS A 223 -14.31 15.63 -7.21
N PHE A 224 -15.22 14.85 -7.82
CA PHE A 224 -15.38 13.43 -7.48
C PHE A 224 -14.07 12.66 -7.73
N TRP A 225 -13.44 12.83 -8.89
CA TRP A 225 -12.17 12.18 -9.19
C TRP A 225 -11.08 12.56 -8.18
N ASP A 226 -10.93 13.85 -7.88
CA ASP A 226 -9.92 14.35 -6.94
C ASP A 226 -10.09 13.75 -5.53
N VAL A 227 -11.32 13.56 -5.04
CA VAL A 227 -11.56 12.97 -3.71
C VAL A 227 -11.64 11.43 -3.70
N SER A 228 -11.84 10.82 -4.87
CA SER A 228 -11.85 9.36 -5.05
C SER A 228 -10.45 8.76 -5.23
N ASP A 229 -9.41 9.57 -5.11
CA ASP A 229 -8.05 9.14 -5.34
C ASP A 229 -7.58 8.06 -4.35
N ILE A 230 -6.71 7.19 -4.86
CA ILE A 230 -6.12 6.04 -4.17
C ILE A 230 -4.58 6.08 -4.18
N CYS A 231 -3.97 7.24 -4.40
CA CYS A 231 -2.52 7.39 -4.32
C CYS A 231 -2.04 7.27 -2.87
N GLY A 232 -0.79 6.86 -2.68
CA GLY A 232 -0.12 6.93 -1.37
C GLY A 232 0.98 7.97 -1.46
N ILE A 233 0.75 9.19 -0.98
CA ILE A 233 1.72 10.29 -1.11
C ILE A 233 2.64 10.34 0.12
#